data_AF-A0A970IQL3-F1
#
_entry.id   AF-A0A970IQL3-F1
#
_cell.length_a   1.000
_cell.length_b   1.000
_cell.length_c   1.000
_cell.angle_alpha   90.00
_cell.angle_beta   90.00
_cell.angle_gamma   90.00
#
_symmetry.space_group_name_H-M   'P 1'
#
loop_
_entity.id
_entity.type
_entity.pdbx_description
1 polymer ?
#
loop_
_entity_poly.entity_id
_entity_poly.type
_entity_poly.pdbx_seq_one_letter_code
_entity_poly.pdbx_strand_id
1 'polypeptide(L)'
;FASLSFALDHAMHNDLERVIYAIPFTSIIDQSARLFREWLGDDAVLEHHSNIIRELRPDEEEDDRSLSAENWDSPFVVTTNVQLFESIFAARPSRCRKMHNIVNTVIVLDEFQGFPD
;
A
#
# COMPACT_ATOMS: atom_id res chain seq x y z
N PHE A 1 3.38 10.49 -11.47
CA PHE A 1 4.32 11.25 -10.60
C PHE A 1 3.74 12.55 -10.05
N ALA A 2 2.96 13.33 -10.81
CA ALA A 2 2.25 14.49 -10.25
C ALA A 2 1.32 14.10 -9.08
N SER A 3 0.64 12.96 -9.18
CA SER A 3 -0.15 12.35 -8.11
C SER A 3 0.65 12.06 -6.83
N LEU A 4 1.83 11.47 -6.96
CA LEU A 4 2.73 11.20 -5.84
C LEU A 4 3.21 12.49 -5.16
N SER A 5 3.69 13.46 -5.94
CA SER A 5 4.16 14.75 -5.42
C SER A 5 3.05 15.45 -4.65
N PHE A 6 1.84 15.50 -5.23
CA PHE A 6 0.68 16.05 -4.57
C PHE A 6 0.37 15.32 -3.26
N ALA A 7 0.40 13.98 -3.25
CA ALA A 7 0.08 13.20 -2.06
C ALA A 7 1.08 13.43 -0.92
N LEU A 8 2.38 13.49 -1.23
CA LEU A 8 3.41 13.78 -0.24
C LEU A 8 3.29 15.21 0.30
N ASP A 9 3.15 16.20 -0.59
CA ASP A 9 2.95 17.59 -0.18
C ASP A 9 1.70 17.72 0.68
N HIS A 10 0.58 17.10 0.27
CA HIS A 10 -0.66 17.14 1.03
C HIS A 10 -0.53 16.46 2.38
N ALA A 11 0.19 15.34 2.47
CA ALA A 11 0.44 14.66 3.74
C ALA A 11 1.24 15.55 4.69
N MET A 12 2.32 16.18 4.21
CA MET A 12 3.15 17.09 5.00
C MET A 12 2.38 18.34 5.47
N HIS A 13 1.50 18.91 4.62
CA HIS A 13 0.74 20.10 4.98
C HIS A 13 -0.40 19.85 5.97
N ASN A 14 -0.88 18.61 6.08
CA ASN A 14 -2.03 18.25 6.90
C ASN A 14 -1.67 17.30 8.06
N ASP A 15 -0.37 17.18 8.37
CA ASP A 15 0.16 16.31 9.43
C ASP A 15 -0.34 14.85 9.31
N LEU A 16 -0.42 14.35 8.08
CA LEU A 16 -0.79 12.97 7.79
C LEU A 16 0.46 12.09 7.81
N GLU A 17 0.31 10.90 8.35
CA GLU A 17 1.43 10.00 8.67
C GLU A 17 1.84 9.13 7.48
N ARG A 18 0.95 8.97 6.49
CA ARG A 18 1.11 7.94 5.46
C ARG A 18 0.53 8.34 4.12
N VAL A 19 1.05 7.72 3.07
CA VAL A 19 0.43 7.68 1.74
C VAL A 19 0.18 6.22 1.34
N ILE A 20 -1.05 5.90 0.93
CA ILE A 20 -1.40 4.64 0.28
C ILE A 20 -1.63 4.91 -1.21
N TYR A 21 -0.82 4.30 -2.06
CA TYR A 21 -0.88 4.42 -3.51
C TYR A 21 -1.43 3.13 -4.12
N ALA A 22 -2.67 3.19 -4.62
CA ALA A 22 -3.37 2.05 -5.19
C ALA A 22 -3.35 2.08 -6.73
N ILE A 23 -2.86 1.00 -7.34
CA ILE A 23 -2.66 0.87 -8.80
C ILE A 23 -3.61 -0.22 -9.35
N PRO A 24 -4.29 -0.02 -10.49
CA PRO A 24 -5.32 -0.94 -10.96
C PRO A 24 -4.77 -2.24 -11.55
N PHE A 25 -3.62 -2.23 -12.21
CA PHE A 25 -3.06 -3.42 -12.88
C PHE A 25 -1.76 -3.91 -12.24
N THR A 26 -1.70 -5.22 -11.95
CA THR A 26 -0.53 -5.88 -11.35
C THR A 26 0.68 -5.96 -12.26
N SER A 27 0.55 -5.72 -13.57
CA SER A 27 1.68 -5.78 -14.51
C SER A 27 2.67 -4.62 -14.37
N ILE A 28 2.30 -3.54 -13.67
CA ILE A 28 3.12 -2.32 -13.54
C ILE A 28 3.48 -2.05 -12.08
N ILE A 29 2.79 -2.66 -11.12
CA ILE A 29 3.00 -2.39 -9.69
C ILE A 29 4.45 -2.62 -9.25
N ASP A 30 5.10 -3.69 -9.72
CA ASP A 30 6.49 -3.98 -9.38
C ASP A 30 7.44 -2.91 -9.94
N GLN A 31 7.12 -2.34 -11.12
CA GLN A 31 7.89 -1.25 -11.71
C GLN A 31 7.69 0.05 -10.93
N SER A 32 6.45 0.38 -10.59
CA SER A 32 6.13 1.56 -9.79
C SER A 32 6.74 1.47 -8.39
N ALA A 33 6.65 0.32 -7.72
CA ALA A 33 7.23 0.08 -6.41
C ALA A 33 8.76 0.20 -6.43
N ARG A 34 9.43 -0.30 -7.47
CA ARG A 34 10.88 -0.08 -7.67
C ARG A 34 11.22 1.40 -7.76
N LEU A 35 10.52 2.17 -8.59
CA LEU A 35 10.74 3.62 -8.71
C LEU A 35 10.48 4.35 -7.39
N PHE A 36 9.45 3.96 -6.65
CA PHE A 36 9.16 4.57 -5.36
C PHE A 36 10.22 4.26 -4.31
N ARG A 37 10.76 3.03 -4.25
CA ARG A 37 11.91 2.70 -3.39
C ARG A 37 13.16 3.50 -3.76
N GLU A 38 13.44 3.66 -5.06
CA GLU A 38 14.56 4.48 -5.53
C GLU A 38 14.44 5.95 -5.07
N TRP A 39 13.23 6.47 -4.93
CA TRP A 39 12.99 7.88 -4.57
C TRP A 39 12.81 8.13 -3.08
N LEU A 40 12.16 7.20 -2.38
CA LEU A 40 11.75 7.35 -0.98
C LEU A 40 12.64 6.58 0.00
N GLY A 41 13.46 5.65 -0.51
CA GLY A 41 14.23 4.71 0.29
C GLY A 41 13.49 3.38 0.47
N ASP A 42 14.25 2.28 0.60
CA ASP A 42 13.72 0.91 0.66
C ASP A 42 12.85 0.69 1.92
N ASP A 43 13.30 1.19 3.07
CA ASP A 43 12.60 1.03 4.36
C ASP A 43 11.28 1.81 4.44
N ALA A 44 11.14 2.85 3.60
CA ALA A 44 9.97 3.72 3.60
C ALA A 44 8.80 3.16 2.76
N VAL A 45 9.03 2.10 1.97
CA VAL A 45 8.06 1.59 0.99
C VAL A 45 7.65 0.15 1.28
N LEU A 46 6.38 -0.03 1.66
CA LEU A 46 5.75 -1.35 1.74
C LEU A 46 4.99 -1.67 0.46
N GLU A 47 5.33 -2.78 -0.16
CA GLU A 47 4.62 -3.30 -1.34
C GLU A 47 3.71 -4.46 -0.93
N HIS A 48 2.41 -4.32 -1.16
CA HIS A 48 1.41 -5.30 -0.74
C HIS A 48 0.41 -5.59 -1.86
N HIS A 49 0.69 -6.61 -2.67
CA HIS A 49 -0.22 -7.13 -3.69
C HIS A 49 -0.19 -8.66 -3.77
N SER A 50 -1.21 -9.25 -4.39
CA SER A 50 -1.47 -10.69 -4.35
C SER A 50 -0.39 -11.57 -4.99
N ASN A 51 0.47 -11.03 -5.87
CA ASN A 51 1.58 -11.79 -6.43
C ASN A 51 2.73 -11.93 -5.42
N ILE A 52 3.05 -10.89 -4.64
CA ILE A 52 4.07 -10.96 -3.59
C ILE A 52 3.67 -11.92 -2.46
N ILE A 53 2.40 -11.92 -2.04
CA ILE A 53 1.90 -12.86 -1.00
C ILE A 53 2.01 -14.32 -1.48
N ARG A 54 2.04 -14.56 -2.80
CA ARG A 54 2.20 -15.90 -3.37
C ARG A 54 3.67 -16.34 -3.41
N GLU A 55 4.59 -15.41 -3.61
CA GLU A 55 6.03 -15.66 -3.74
C GLU A 55 6.75 -15.80 -2.38
N LEU A 56 6.26 -15.15 -1.32
CA LEU A 56 6.86 -15.23 0.02
C LEU A 56 6.58 -16.55 0.77
N ARG A 57 5.72 -17.42 0.23
CA ARG A 57 5.43 -18.76 0.78
C ARG A 57 6.14 -19.85 -0.03
N PRO A 58 7.47 -19.90 0.05
CA PRO A 58 8.08 -21.10 0.59
C PRO A 58 9.27 -20.72 1.49
N ASP A 59 9.10 -20.99 2.78
CA ASP A 59 10.22 -21.32 3.67
C ASP A 59 11.06 -20.12 4.16
N GLU A 60 10.79 -19.72 5.41
CA GLU A 60 11.79 -19.24 6.38
C GLU A 60 12.49 -17.88 6.11
N GLU A 61 11.78 -16.76 6.27
CA GLU A 61 12.32 -15.46 6.75
C GLU A 61 11.20 -14.42 7.07
N GLU A 62 10.03 -14.91 7.48
CA GLU A 62 8.73 -14.28 7.17
C GLU A 62 7.93 -13.74 8.38
N ASP A 63 8.54 -13.31 9.48
CA ASP A 63 7.76 -12.83 10.66
C ASP A 63 7.52 -11.30 10.63
N ASP A 64 8.55 -10.47 10.47
CA ASP A 64 8.35 -8.99 10.54
C ASP A 64 7.73 -8.38 9.27
N ARG A 65 8.08 -8.87 8.08
CA ARG A 65 7.55 -8.34 6.81
C ARG A 65 6.11 -8.80 6.57
N SER A 66 5.74 -10.00 7.02
CA SER A 66 4.34 -10.48 6.94
C SER A 66 3.45 -9.70 7.91
N LEU A 67 3.92 -9.42 9.14
CA LEU A 67 3.22 -8.57 10.10
C LEU A 67 3.07 -7.12 9.62
N SER A 68 4.11 -6.56 8.99
CA SER A 68 4.08 -5.21 8.41
C SER A 68 3.13 -5.11 7.21
N ALA A 69 3.10 -6.14 6.36
CA ALA A 69 2.10 -6.30 5.30
C ALA A 69 0.66 -6.46 5.85
N GLU A 70 0.52 -7.15 6.98
CA GLU A 70 -0.75 -7.30 7.70
C GLU A 70 -1.20 -6.00 8.39
N ASN A 71 -0.29 -5.09 8.74
CA ASN A 71 -0.61 -3.87 9.47
C ASN A 71 -0.54 -2.58 8.63
N TRP A 72 0.09 -2.57 7.44
CA TRP A 72 0.33 -1.33 6.66
C TRP A 72 1.04 -0.24 7.47
N ASP A 73 2.09 -0.61 8.21
CA ASP A 73 2.77 0.30 9.15
C ASP A 73 3.79 1.23 8.48
N SER A 74 4.14 0.99 7.22
CA SER A 74 5.10 1.81 6.47
C SER A 74 4.54 3.19 6.08
N PRO A 75 5.33 4.27 6.07
CA PRO A 75 4.87 5.61 5.69
C PRO A 75 4.43 5.70 4.22
N PHE A 76 4.88 4.78 3.36
CA PHE A 76 4.42 4.69 1.97
C PHE A 76 4.01 3.26 1.62
N VAL A 77 2.73 3.06 1.32
CA VAL A 77 2.17 1.75 0.98
C VAL A 77 1.77 1.72 -0.49
N VAL A 78 2.31 0.76 -1.25
CA VAL A 78 1.94 0.52 -2.64
C VAL A 78 1.09 -0.75 -2.70
N THR A 79 -0.11 -0.64 -3.25
CA THR A 79 -1.05 -1.76 -3.30
C THR A 79 -1.92 -1.71 -4.55
N THR A 80 -2.85 -2.63 -4.69
CA THR A 80 -3.86 -2.61 -5.77
C THR A 80 -5.20 -2.09 -5.28
N ASN A 81 -6.02 -1.57 -6.20
CA ASN A 81 -7.39 -1.15 -5.87
C ASN A 81 -8.19 -2.27 -5.17
N VAL A 82 -8.08 -3.50 -5.68
CA VAL A 82 -8.73 -4.68 -5.07
C VAL A 82 -8.25 -4.88 -3.64
N GLN A 83 -6.93 -4.88 -3.40
CA GLN A 83 -6.36 -5.07 -2.06
C GLN A 83 -6.72 -3.95 -1.08
N LEU A 84 -6.78 -2.70 -1.56
CA LEU A 84 -7.23 -1.56 -0.78
C LEU A 84 -8.67 -1.71 -0.33
N PHE A 85 -9.59 -1.96 -1.27
CA PHE A 85 -11.00 -2.12 -0.93
C PHE A 85 -11.25 -3.38 -0.11
N GLU A 86 -10.55 -4.47 -0.39
CA GLU A 86 -10.55 -5.67 0.46
C GLU A 86 -10.06 -5.40 1.88
N SER A 87 -9.15 -4.45 2.07
CA SER A 87 -8.64 -4.08 3.41
C SER A 87 -9.63 -3.17 4.15
N ILE A 88 -10.30 -2.26 3.44
CA ILE A 88 -11.31 -1.34 4.00
C ILE A 88 -12.64 -2.05 4.30
N PHE A 89 -13.10 -2.92 3.39
CA PHE A 89 -14.42 -3.56 3.45
C PHE A 89 -14.41 -4.99 4.01
N ALA A 90 -13.26 -5.49 4.48
CA ALA A 90 -13.21 -6.81 5.07
C ALA A 90 -13.99 -6.89 6.40
N ALA A 91 -15.06 -7.68 6.41
CA ALA A 91 -15.78 -8.09 7.62
C ALA A 91 -15.04 -9.20 8.39
N ARG A 92 -13.72 -9.05 8.62
CA ARG A 92 -12.91 -10.01 9.39
C ARG A 92 -12.06 -9.26 10.43
N PRO A 93 -12.16 -9.60 11.74
CA PRO A 93 -11.45 -8.89 12.81
C PRO A 93 -9.93 -8.77 12.62
N SER A 94 -9.28 -9.76 11.97
CA SER A 94 -7.84 -9.70 11.66
C SER A 94 -7.47 -8.60 10.67
N ARG A 95 -8.36 -8.26 9.72
CA ARG A 95 -8.18 -7.15 8.77
C ARG A 95 -8.61 -5.79 9.35
N CYS A 96 -9.47 -5.77 10.37
CA CYS A 96 -9.83 -4.54 11.11
C CYS A 96 -8.62 -3.90 11.81
N ARG A 97 -7.52 -4.63 12.05
CA ARG A 97 -6.26 -4.03 12.51
C ARG A 97 -5.74 -3.01 11.51
N LYS A 98 -5.79 -3.23 10.19
CA LYS A 98 -5.33 -2.23 9.20
C LYS A 98 -6.03 -0.87 9.31
N MET A 99 -7.24 -0.83 9.86
CA MET A 99 -8.05 0.38 9.95
C MET A 99 -7.37 1.49 10.77
N HIS A 100 -6.59 1.15 11.81
CA HIS A 100 -5.85 2.15 12.59
C HIS A 100 -4.63 2.72 11.86
N ASN A 101 -4.19 2.09 10.76
CA ASN A 101 -3.11 2.58 9.91
C ASN A 101 -3.64 3.18 8.59
N ILE A 102 -4.95 3.14 8.34
CA ILE A 102 -5.62 3.85 7.25
C ILE A 102 -6.08 5.25 7.69
N VAL A 103 -6.27 5.48 9.00
CA VAL A 103 -6.45 6.85 9.53
C VAL A 103 -5.19 7.69 9.28
N ASN A 104 -5.36 9.02 9.25
CA ASN A 104 -4.27 9.98 9.00
C ASN A 104 -3.46 9.68 7.73
N THR A 105 -4.12 9.21 6.68
CA THR A 105 -3.46 8.74 5.46
C THR A 105 -4.03 9.42 4.22
N VAL A 106 -3.16 9.77 3.26
CA VAL A 106 -3.58 10.15 1.91
C VAL A 106 -3.74 8.88 1.07
N ILE A 107 -4.92 8.67 0.51
CA ILE A 107 -5.17 7.57 -0.43
C ILE A 107 -5.15 8.11 -1.85
N VAL A 108 -4.26 7.59 -2.68
CA VAL A 108 -4.20 7.86 -4.11
C VAL A 108 -4.74 6.65 -4.87
N LEU A 109 -5.83 6.85 -5.61
CA LEU A 109 -6.35 5.87 -6.55
C LEU A 109 -5.83 6.23 -7.94
N ASP A 110 -4.77 5.56 -8.37
CA ASP A 110 -4.22 5.77 -9.71
C ASP A 110 -5.13 5.12 -10.75
N GLU A 111 -5.26 5.77 -11.92
CA GLU A 111 -6.04 5.27 -13.06
C GLU A 111 -7.40 4.63 -12.68
N PHE A 112 -8.17 5.26 -11.78
CA PHE A 112 -9.44 4.71 -11.30
C PHE A 112 -10.50 4.71 -12.41
N GLN A 113 -10.74 3.54 -13.01
CA GLN A 113 -11.70 3.34 -14.10
C GLN A 113 -13.08 2.84 -13.61
N GLY A 114 -13.19 2.39 -12.35
CA GLY A 114 -14.43 1.88 -11.75
C GLY A 114 -14.17 1.06 -10.49
N PHE A 115 -15.22 0.81 -9.70
CA PHE A 115 -15.16 -0.15 -8.60
C PHE A 115 -15.01 -1.59 -9.15
N PRO A 116 -14.30 -2.48 -8.43
CA PRO A 116 -14.33 -3.89 -8.77
C PRO A 116 -15.78 -4.41 -8.69
N ASP A 117 -16.19 -5.25 -9.65
CA ASP A 117 -17.50 -5.91 -9.68
C ASP A 117 -17.70 -6.87 -8.48
#